data_AF-A0A535BAR1-F1
#
_entry.id   AF-A0A535BAR1-F1
#
_cell.length_a   1.000
_cell.length_b   1.000
_cell.length_c   1.000
_cell.angle_alpha   90.00
_cell.angle_beta   90.00
_cell.angle_gamma   90.00
#
_symmetry.space_group_name_H-M   'P 1'
#
loop_
_entity.id
_entity.type
_entity.pdbx_description
1 polymer ?
#
loop_
_entity_poly.entity_id
_entity_poly.type
_entity_poly.pdbx_seq_one_letter_code
_entity_poly.pdbx_strand_id
1 'polypeptide(L)' 'MATVSLVLVSHSLQLAEGVRELASQMTQGKVKIAVAGGTADGRLGTDANAILGAIEAVRGPEGVLILVDLGSAVLSTQM' A
#
# COMPACT_ATOMS: atom_id res chain seq x y z
N MET A 1 -15.53 -7.80 -14.27
CA MET A 1 -14.21 -8.44 -14.19
C MET A 1 -13.75 -8.40 -12.75
N ALA A 2 -13.29 -9.53 -12.23
CA ALA A 2 -12.61 -9.62 -10.94
C ALA A 2 -11.27 -8.87 -11.00
N THR A 3 -10.94 -8.06 -9.99
CA THR A 3 -9.68 -7.34 -9.89
C THR A 3 -9.05 -7.50 -8.51
N VAL A 4 -7.76 -7.84 -8.49
CA VAL A 4 -6.92 -7.81 -7.29
C VAL A 4 -6.71 -6.35 -6.87
N SER A 5 -6.80 -6.06 -5.58
CA SER A 5 -6.54 -4.71 -5.05
C SER A 5 -5.05 -4.54 -4.73
N LEU A 6 -4.57 -3.29 -4.71
CA LEU A 6 -3.17 -2.97 -4.44
C LEU A 6 -3.00 -2.28 -3.09
N VAL A 7 -1.96 -2.67 -2.36
CA VAL A 7 -1.43 -1.90 -1.23
C VAL A 7 0.03 -1.59 -1.52
N LEU A 8 0.36 -0.30 -1.58
CA LEU A 8 1.72 0.19 -1.78
C LEU A 8 2.33 0.50 -0.43
N VAL A 9 3.40 -0.21 -0.07
CA VAL A 9 4.12 -0.04 1.18
C VAL A 9 5.48 0.58 0.91
N SER A 10 5.77 1.71 1.55
CA SER A 10 7.06 2.39 1.40
C SER A 10 7.57 2.95 2.71
N HIS A 11 8.88 3.12 2.82
CA HIS A 11 9.46 3.90 3.89
C HIS A 11 9.02 5.37 3.85
N SER A 12 8.65 5.89 2.68
CA SER A 12 8.19 7.26 2.48
C SER A 12 6.72 7.28 2.11
N LEU A 13 5.89 7.90 2.95
CA LEU A 13 4.47 8.13 2.63
C LEU A 13 4.33 8.91 1.31
N GLN A 14 5.14 9.95 1.13
CA GLN A 14 5.12 10.79 -0.06
C GLN A 14 5.40 9.99 -1.34
N LEU A 15 6.32 9.02 -1.29
CA LEU A 15 6.61 8.15 -2.42
C LEU A 15 5.41 7.25 -2.73
N ALA A 16 4.85 6.58 -1.72
CA ALA A 16 3.70 5.71 -1.89
C ALA A 16 2.49 6.47 -2.45
N GLU A 17 2.23 7.68 -1.98
CA GLU A 17 1.17 8.56 -2.48
C GLU A 17 1.39 8.97 -3.95
N GLY A 18 2.61 9.35 -4.32
CA GLY A 18 2.94 9.69 -5.71
C GLY A 18 2.75 8.51 -6.67
N VAL A 19 3.14 7.31 -6.25
CA VAL A 19 2.89 6.08 -7.04
C VAL A 19 1.39 5.79 -7.14
N ARG A 20 0.64 5.93 -6.04
CA ARG A 20 -0.82 5.75 -6.04
C ARG A 20 -1.49 6.72 -7.00
N GLU A 21 -1.08 7.99 -7.01
CA GLU A 21 -1.63 9.02 -7.89
C GLU A 21 -1.48 8.61 -9.36
N LEU A 22 -0.26 8.27 -9.79
CA LEU A 22 0.02 7.86 -11.17
C LEU A 22 -0.75 6.57 -11.55
N ALA A 23 -0.70 5.55 -10.69
CA ALA A 23 -1.37 4.28 -10.94
C ALA A 23 -2.91 4.43 -10.98
N SER A 24 -3.48 5.33 -10.17
CA SER A 24 -4.91 5.61 -10.18
C SER A 24 -5.38 6.20 -11.51
N GLN A 25 -4.58 7.06 -12.13
CA GLN A 25 -4.88 7.60 -13.46
C GLN A 25 -4.89 6.51 -14.53
N MET A 26 -3.93 5.59 -14.49
CA MET A 26 -3.83 4.48 -15.44
C MET A 26 -4.99 3.47 -15.29
N THR A 27 -5.39 3.18 -14.06
CA THR A 27 -6.43 2.19 -13.77
C THR A 27 -7.84 2.73 -13.91
N GLN A 28 -8.02 4.05 -14.03
CA GLN A 28 -9.32 4.72 -14.14
C GLN A 28 -10.28 4.33 -13.00
N GLY A 29 -9.75 4.10 -11.80
CA GLY A 29 -10.52 3.69 -10.61
C GLY A 29 -11.02 2.23 -10.62
N LYS A 30 -10.64 1.41 -11.60
CA LYS A 30 -11.05 -0.01 -11.68
C LYS A 30 -10.31 -0.92 -10.70
N VAL A 31 -9.18 -0.45 -10.18
CA VAL A 31 -8.35 -1.14 -9.18
C VAL A 31 -8.36 -0.29 -7.92
N LYS A 32 -8.72 -0.89 -6.78
CA LYS A 32 -8.60 -0.22 -5.48
C LYS A 32 -7.13 -0.18 -5.09
N ILE A 33 -6.63 0.99 -4.73
CA ILE A 33 -5.22 1.20 -4.35
C ILE A 33 -5.20 1.94 -3.02
N ALA A 34 -4.61 1.31 -2.00
CA ALA A 34 -4.27 1.94 -0.74
C ALA A 34 -2.75 2.08 -0.58
N VAL A 35 -2.35 2.93 0.34
CA VAL A 35 -0.94 3.20 0.66
C VAL A 35 -0.72 3.06 2.15
N ALA A 36 0.45 2.58 2.52
CA ALA A 36 0.98 2.65 3.87
C ALA A 36 2.45 3.05 3.77
N GLY A 37 2.87 4.08 4.48
CA GLY A 37 4.28 4.40 4.49
C GLY A 37 4.66 5.42 5.53
N GLY A 38 5.93 5.39 5.88
CA GLY A 38 6.43 6.09 7.06
C GLY A 38 6.09 5.38 8.36
N THR A 39 6.66 5.90 9.44
CA THR A 39 6.31 5.57 10.81
C THR A 39 5.08 6.36 11.28
N ALA A 40 4.49 5.99 12.41
CA ALA A 40 3.33 6.69 12.99
C ALA A 40 3.57 8.20 13.26
N ASP A 41 4.82 8.61 13.45
CA ASP A 41 5.24 10.00 13.63
C ASP A 41 5.70 10.69 12.31
N GLY A 42 5.46 10.07 11.16
CA GLY A 42 5.67 10.65 9.83
C GLY A 42 7.12 10.64 9.32
N ARG A 43 8.04 9.93 10.00
CA ARG A 43 9.43 9.76 9.52
C ARG A 43 9.52 8.63 8.51
N LEU A 44 10.70 8.51 7.88
CA LEU A 44 10.99 7.36 7.03
C LEU A 44 10.99 6.06 7.85
N GLY A 45 10.23 5.07 7.39
CA GLY A 45 10.10 3.77 8.05
C GLY A 45 8.76 3.10 7.71
N THR A 46 8.40 2.05 8.44
CA THR A 46 7.14 1.35 8.22
C THR A 46 6.38 1.18 9.54
N ASP A 47 5.06 1.12 9.43
CA ASP A 47 4.15 0.88 10.54
C ASP A 47 3.21 -0.27 10.18
N ALA A 48 3.30 -1.38 10.92
CA ALA A 48 2.49 -2.58 10.69
C ALA A 48 0.99 -2.31 10.86
N ASN A 49 0.59 -1.42 11.77
CA ASN A 49 -0.82 -1.09 11.95
C ASN A 49 -1.37 -0.29 10.76
N ALA A 50 -0.57 0.61 10.21
CA ALA A 50 -0.93 1.35 9.00
C ALA A 50 -1.05 0.41 7.78
N ILE A 51 -0.14 -0.56 7.67
CA ILE A 51 -0.20 -1.60 6.63
C ILE A 51 -1.48 -2.43 6.76
N LEU A 52 -1.81 -2.89 7.97
CA LEU A 52 -3.04 -3.65 8.22
C LEU A 52 -4.29 -2.84 7.84
N GLY A 53 -4.37 -1.59 8.29
CA GLY A 53 -5.49 -0.69 7.96
C GLY A 53 -5.63 -0.45 6.45
N ALA A 54 -4.51 -0.30 5.73
CA ALA A 54 -4.50 -0.17 4.27
C ALA A 54 -5.02 -1.43 3.57
N ILE A 55 -4.65 -2.62 4.04
CA ILE A 55 -5.13 -3.90 3.52
C ILE A 55 -6.65 -4.02 3.74
N GLU A 56 -7.12 -3.76 4.95
CA GLU A 56 -8.54 -3.84 5.30
C GLU A 56 -9.40 -2.87 4.46
N ALA A 57 -8.90 -1.67 4.19
CA ALA A 57 -9.60 -0.67 3.39
C ALA A 57 -9.87 -1.09 1.94
N VAL A 58 -9.04 -1.96 1.36
CA VAL A 58 -9.17 -2.38 -0.06
C VAL A 58 -9.51 -3.85 -0.25
N ARG A 59 -9.52 -4.65 0.83
CA ARG A 59 -9.78 -6.09 0.77
C ARG A 59 -11.05 -6.41 -0.02
N GLY A 60 -10.94 -7.39 -0.90
CA GLY A 60 -12.03 -7.90 -1.73
C GLY A 60 -11.88 -9.40 -1.98
N PRO A 61 -12.83 -10.01 -2.72
CA PRO A 61 -12.86 -11.45 -2.95
C PRO A 61 -11.63 -11.99 -3.71
N GLU A 62 -11.00 -11.16 -4.53
CA GLU A 62 -9.82 -11.52 -5.34
C GLU A 62 -8.49 -11.35 -4.58
N GLY A 63 -8.53 -10.92 -3.32
CA GLY A 63 -7.34 -10.67 -2.52
C GLY A 63 -6.67 -9.32 -2.76
N VAL A 64 -5.48 -9.18 -2.18
CA VAL A 64 -4.68 -7.95 -2.15
C VAL A 64 -3.23 -8.28 -2.52
N LEU A 65 -2.68 -7.56 -3.50
CA LEU A 65 -1.25 -7.58 -3.82
C LEU A 65 -0.55 -6.44 -3.08
N ILE A 66 0.42 -6.81 -2.26
CA ILE A 66 1.24 -5.86 -1.50
C ILE A 66 2.55 -5.65 -2.27
N LEU A 67 2.88 -4.40 -2.58
CA LEU A 67 4.12 -4.01 -3.22
C LEU A 67 4.95 -3.18 -2.25
N VAL A 68 6.23 -3.51 -2.11
CA VAL A 68 7.16 -2.87 -1.16
C VAL A 68 8.32 -2.20 -1.88
N ASP A 69 8.90 -1.15 -1.30
CA ASP A 69 10.08 -0.47 -1.86
C ASP A 69 11.41 -1.18 -1.53
N LEU A 70 11.69 -1.39 -0.24
CA LEU A 70 12.93 -1.93 0.29
C LEU A 70 12.65 -3.22 1.06
N GLY A 71 13.64 -4.13 1.09
CA GLY A 71 13.49 -5.44 1.72
C GLY A 71 13.08 -5.40 3.20
N SER A 72 13.46 -4.36 3.96
CA SER A 72 13.02 -4.18 5.36
C SER A 72 11.51 -4.00 5.50
N ALA A 73 10.83 -3.45 4.49
CA ALA A 73 9.37 -3.31 4.51
C ALA A 73 8.66 -4.66 4.38
N VAL A 74 9.31 -5.70 3.82
CA VAL A 74 8.74 -7.05 3.73
C VAL A 74 8.45 -7.60 5.12
N LEU A 75 9.36 -7.42 6.08
CA LEU A 75 9.19 -7.95 7.43
C LEU A 75 7.93 -7.35 8.08
N SER A 76 7.74 -6.04 7.96
CA SER A 76 6.55 -5.35 8.49
C SER A 76 5.24 -5.81 7.84
N THR A 77 5.28 -6.32 6.60
CA THR A 77 4.09 -6.85 5.90
C THR A 77 3.75 -8.29 6.26
N GLN A 78 4.63 -9.01 6.95
CA GLN A 78 4.42 -10.39 7.39
C GLN A 78 3.93 -10.50 8.83
N MET A 79 3.86 -9.38 9.55
CA MET A 79 3.45 -9.30 10.96
C MET A 79 1.93 -9.22 11.13
#